data_AF-X1GA83-F1
#
_entry.id   AF-X1GA83-F1
#
_cell.length_a   1.000
_cell.length_b   1.000
_cell.length_c   1.000
_cell.angle_alpha   90.00
_cell.angle_beta   90.00
_cell.angle_gamma   90.00
#
_symmetry.space_group_name_H-M   'P 1'
#
loop_
_entity.id
_entity.type
_entity.pdbx_description
1 polymer ?
#
loop_
_entity_poly.entity_id
_entity_poly.type
_entity_poly.pdbx_seq_one_letter_code
_entity_poly.pdbx_strand_id
1 'polypeptide(L)'
;VDYPDIAKKVAKAVAKGRFSRGILICGTGLGMDIAANKVRGIRATVCHDLYSAERSRKSNNAQIMTMGAQIIGPELAKKLVEVWLNSEFQGGRSALKVKKIMEIEKENFS
;
A
#
# COMPACT_ATOMS: atom_id res chain seq x y z
N VAL A 1 -3.53 -21.42 0.33
CA VAL A 1 -2.39 -20.50 0.14
C VAL A 1 -2.56 -19.38 1.13
N ASP A 2 -1.54 -19.12 1.94
CA ASP A 2 -1.64 -18.10 2.98
C ASP A 2 -1.24 -16.74 2.43
N TYR A 3 -2.15 -15.77 2.53
CA TYR A 3 -1.94 -14.42 2.01
C TYR A 3 -0.64 -13.74 2.51
N PRO A 4 -0.11 -13.99 3.74
CA PRO A 4 1.13 -13.36 4.18
C PRO A 4 2.34 -13.73 3.32
N ASP A 5 2.40 -14.94 2.77
CA ASP A 5 3.53 -15.37 1.93
C ASP A 5 3.59 -14.58 0.63
N ILE A 6 2.42 -14.30 0.04
CA ILE A 6 2.30 -13.49 -1.17
C ILE A 6 2.63 -12.03 -0.84
N ALA A 7 2.03 -11.48 0.22
CA ALA A 7 2.27 -10.11 0.66
C ALA A 7 3.76 -9.85 0.92
N LYS A 8 4.43 -10.75 1.64
CA LYS A 8 5.87 -10.67 1.95
C LYS A 8 6.73 -10.68 0.68
N LYS A 9 6.41 -11.51 -0.32
CA LYS A 9 7.15 -11.59 -1.59
C LYS A 9 7.10 -10.25 -2.33
N VAL A 10 5.90 -9.70 -2.52
CA VAL A 10 5.70 -8.41 -3.20
C VAL A 10 6.32 -7.26 -2.40
N ALA A 11 6.05 -7.19 -1.10
CA ALA A 11 6.59 -6.17 -0.21
C ALA A 11 8.12 -6.15 -0.19
N LYS A 12 8.78 -7.32 -0.12
CA LYS A 12 10.25 -7.38 -0.23
C LYS A 12 10.78 -6.95 -1.58
N ALA A 13 10.08 -7.26 -2.67
CA ALA A 13 10.51 -6.86 -4.00
C ALA A 13 10.40 -5.34 -4.20
N VAL A 14 9.32 -4.73 -3.70
CA VAL A 14 9.13 -3.27 -3.69
C VAL A 14 10.15 -2.58 -2.79
N ALA A 15 10.35 -3.08 -1.56
CA ALA A 15 11.31 -2.50 -0.61
C ALA A 15 12.76 -2.53 -1.14
N LYS A 16 13.11 -3.55 -1.93
CA LYS A 16 14.42 -3.68 -2.58
C LYS A 16 14.56 -2.88 -3.88
N GLY A 17 13.52 -2.15 -4.28
CA GLY A 17 13.52 -1.37 -5.53
C GLY A 17 13.47 -2.21 -6.81
N ARG A 18 13.17 -3.53 -6.73
CA ARG A 18 12.97 -4.38 -7.92
C ARG A 18 11.72 -3.99 -8.69
N PHE A 19 10.71 -3.52 -7.96
CA PHE A 19 9.51 -2.90 -8.50
C PHE A 19 9.29 -1.57 -7.79
N SER A 20 8.75 -0.58 -8.50
CA SER A 20 8.44 0.72 -7.91
C SER A 20 7.22 0.66 -6.97
N ARG A 21 6.25 -0.19 -7.31
CA ARG A 21 4.93 -0.27 -6.68
C ARG A 21 4.36 -1.69 -6.74
N GLY A 22 3.38 -1.99 -5.89
CA GLY A 22 2.68 -3.28 -5.88
C GLY A 22 1.18 -3.16 -5.61
N ILE A 23 0.41 -4.14 -6.10
CA ILE A 23 -1.02 -4.28 -5.81
C ILE A 23 -1.25 -5.69 -5.25
N LEU A 24 -1.95 -5.79 -4.13
CA LEU A 24 -2.26 -7.06 -3.47
C LEU A 24 -3.77 -7.23 -3.28
N ILE A 25 -4.26 -8.45 -3.40
CA ILE A 25 -5.70 -8.73 -3.31
C ILE A 25 -5.91 -9.96 -2.43
N CYS A 26 -6.83 -9.86 -1.46
CA CYS A 26 -7.41 -11.02 -0.75
C CYS A 26 -8.93 -10.79 -0.56
N GLY A 27 -9.59 -11.53 0.33
CA GLY A 27 -11.02 -11.35 0.59
C GLY A 27 -11.37 -9.89 0.95
N THR A 28 -10.68 -9.33 1.95
CA THR A 28 -10.93 -7.95 2.43
C THR A 28 -9.82 -6.96 2.07
N GLY A 29 -8.64 -7.42 1.67
CA GLY A 29 -7.43 -6.62 1.52
C GLY A 29 -6.69 -6.37 2.85
N LEU A 30 -7.38 -6.45 3.99
CA LEU A 30 -6.84 -6.14 5.32
C LEU A 30 -5.64 -7.03 5.70
N GLY A 31 -5.75 -8.34 5.48
CA GLY A 31 -4.66 -9.26 5.79
C GLY A 31 -3.41 -8.99 4.93
N MET A 32 -3.60 -8.68 3.65
CA MET A 32 -2.50 -8.30 2.76
C MET A 32 -1.81 -7.03 3.23
N ASP A 33 -2.59 -6.03 3.65
CA ASP A 33 -2.10 -4.78 4.19
C ASP A 33 -1.25 -4.99 5.45
N ILE A 34 -1.82 -5.67 6.45
CA ILE A 34 -1.16 -5.94 7.73
C ILE A 34 0.15 -6.70 7.50
N ALA A 35 0.15 -7.71 6.65
CA ALA A 35 1.34 -8.51 6.36
C ALA A 35 2.40 -7.74 5.57
N ALA A 36 2.01 -6.95 4.56
CA ALA A 36 2.94 -6.15 3.76
C ALA A 36 3.65 -5.08 4.60
N ASN A 37 2.91 -4.43 5.53
CA ASN A 37 3.42 -3.43 6.45
C ASN A 37 4.41 -3.99 7.50
N LYS A 38 4.63 -5.31 7.57
CA LYS A 38 5.72 -5.91 8.38
C LYS A 38 7.08 -5.93 7.65
N VAL A 39 7.15 -5.44 6.41
CA VAL A 39 8.41 -5.32 5.67
C VAL A 39 8.92 -3.88 5.76
N ARG A 40 10.14 -3.72 6.26
CA ARG A 40 10.78 -2.40 6.43
C ARG A 40 10.76 -1.60 5.11
N GLY A 41 10.39 -0.33 5.19
CA GLY A 41 10.30 0.58 4.05
C GLY A 41 8.96 0.57 3.31
N ILE A 42 8.04 -0.33 3.67
CA ILE A 42 6.74 -0.47 3.01
C ILE A 42 5.67 0.31 3.75
N ARG A 43 4.88 1.03 2.96
CA ARG A 43 3.58 1.56 3.37
C ARG A 43 2.55 0.97 2.42
N ALA A 44 1.82 -0.02 2.92
CA ALA A 44 0.64 -0.58 2.30
C ALA A 44 -0.61 0.11 2.85
N THR A 45 -1.63 0.26 2.00
CA THR A 45 -2.96 0.73 2.41
C THR A 45 -4.05 -0.08 1.75
N VAL A 46 -5.07 -0.46 2.51
CA VAL A 46 -6.33 -0.96 1.94
C VAL A 46 -7.12 0.20 1.30
N CYS A 47 -7.61 0.02 0.09
CA CYS A 47 -8.39 1.03 -0.62
C CYS A 47 -9.63 0.38 -1.25
N HIS A 48 -10.81 0.86 -0.86
CA HIS A 48 -12.11 0.42 -1.40
C HIS A 48 -12.93 1.58 -1.99
N ASP A 49 -12.35 2.77 -2.04
CA ASP A 49 -12.95 3.97 -2.62
C ASP A 49 -11.86 4.83 -3.31
N LEU A 50 -12.28 5.64 -4.28
CA LEU A 50 -11.37 6.42 -5.13
C LEU A 50 -10.56 7.44 -4.35
N TYR A 51 -11.15 8.02 -3.31
CA TYR A 51 -10.49 9.03 -2.50
C TYR A 51 -9.36 8.40 -1.68
N SER A 52 -9.62 7.29 -1.00
CA SER A 52 -8.58 6.55 -0.28
C SER A 52 -7.47 6.07 -1.21
N ALA A 53 -7.80 5.58 -2.42
CA ALA A 53 -6.81 5.19 -3.42
C ALA A 53 -5.91 6.38 -3.81
N GLU A 54 -6.48 7.53 -4.16
CA GLU A 54 -5.73 8.75 -4.49
C GLU A 54 -4.86 9.22 -3.29
N ARG A 55 -5.48 9.33 -2.11
CA ARG A 55 -4.82 9.87 -0.91
C ARG A 55 -3.74 8.95 -0.38
N SER A 56 -3.84 7.63 -0.57
CA SER A 56 -2.78 6.70 -0.21
C SER A 56 -1.46 7.05 -0.88
N ARG A 57 -1.50 7.44 -2.17
CA ARG A 57 -0.33 7.95 -2.90
C ARG A 57 0.00 9.38 -2.50
N LYS A 58 -0.92 10.32 -2.72
CA LYS A 58 -0.65 11.76 -2.57
C LYS A 58 -0.32 12.19 -1.14
N SER A 59 -0.76 11.42 -0.13
CA SER A 59 -0.54 11.75 1.28
C SER A 59 0.43 10.81 1.98
N ASN A 60 0.31 9.50 1.75
CA ASN A 60 1.04 8.51 2.53
C ASN A 60 2.24 7.95 1.77
N ASN A 61 2.43 8.37 0.51
CA ASN A 61 3.41 7.81 -0.39
C ASN A 61 3.39 6.27 -0.38
N ALA A 62 2.19 5.68 -0.34
CA ALA A 62 2.03 4.23 -0.27
C ALA A 62 2.63 3.57 -1.52
N GLN A 63 3.52 2.59 -1.33
CA GLN A 63 4.09 1.83 -2.44
C GLN A 63 3.27 0.59 -2.76
N ILE A 64 2.37 0.18 -1.86
CA ILE A 64 1.49 -0.96 -2.06
C ILE A 64 0.04 -0.54 -1.81
N MET A 65 -0.84 -0.84 -2.76
CA MET A 65 -2.29 -0.78 -2.54
C MET A 65 -2.83 -2.18 -2.34
N THR A 66 -3.75 -2.35 -1.40
CA THR A 66 -4.46 -3.61 -1.19
C THR A 66 -5.95 -3.45 -1.41
N MET A 67 -6.60 -4.51 -1.91
CA MET A 67 -8.04 -4.50 -2.21
C MET A 67 -8.70 -5.80 -1.75
N GLY A 68 -10.01 -5.73 -1.52
CA GLY A 68 -10.84 -6.85 -1.08
C GLY A 68 -11.75 -7.36 -2.19
N ALA A 69 -11.50 -8.57 -2.68
CA ALA A 69 -12.32 -9.22 -3.71
C ALA A 69 -13.75 -9.54 -3.25
N GLN A 70 -14.00 -9.58 -1.94
CA GLN A 70 -15.33 -9.74 -1.34
C GLN A 70 -15.97 -8.42 -0.93
N ILE A 71 -15.27 -7.28 -1.13
CA ILE A 71 -15.73 -5.96 -0.68
C ILE A 71 -16.12 -5.07 -1.86
N ILE A 72 -15.36 -5.12 -2.97
CA ILE A 72 -15.58 -4.28 -4.14
C ILE A 72 -15.70 -5.11 -5.42
N GLY A 73 -16.54 -4.65 -6.33
CA GLY A 73 -16.68 -5.25 -7.67
C GLY A 73 -15.50 -4.92 -8.61
N PRO A 74 -15.33 -5.71 -9.68
CA PRO A 74 -14.18 -5.58 -10.59
C PRO A 74 -14.09 -4.22 -11.31
N GLU A 75 -15.22 -3.59 -11.65
CA GLU A 75 -15.22 -2.28 -12.30
C GLU A 75 -14.75 -1.16 -11.37
N LEU A 76 -15.11 -1.22 -10.08
CA LEU A 76 -14.56 -0.31 -9.09
C LEU A 76 -13.07 -0.58 -8.89
N ALA A 77 -12.66 -1.84 -8.76
CA ALA A 77 -11.25 -2.22 -8.61
C ALA A 77 -10.37 -1.67 -9.75
N LYS A 78 -10.81 -1.75 -11.00
CA LYS A 78 -10.10 -1.14 -12.16
C LYS A 78 -9.92 0.37 -12.00
N LYS A 79 -10.99 1.09 -11.62
CA LYS A 79 -10.93 2.55 -11.38
C LYS A 79 -10.00 2.92 -10.22
N LEU A 80 -9.99 2.13 -9.14
CA LEU A 80 -9.06 2.31 -8.02
C LEU A 80 -7.61 2.15 -8.48
N VAL A 81 -7.32 1.12 -9.28
CA VAL A 81 -5.99 0.88 -9.85
C VAL A 81 -5.56 2.04 -10.72
N GLU A 82 -6.43 2.52 -11.61
CA GLU A 82 -6.15 3.68 -12.46
C GLU A 82 -5.84 4.95 -11.65
N VAL A 83 -6.72 5.31 -10.70
CA VAL A 83 -6.52 6.48 -9.84
C VAL A 83 -5.23 6.37 -9.03
N TRP A 84 -4.94 5.20 -8.48
CA TRP A 84 -3.73 4.96 -7.70
C TRP A 84 -2.47 5.03 -8.56
N LEU A 85 -2.49 4.48 -9.76
CA LEU A 85 -1.36 4.53 -10.68
C LEU A 85 -1.06 5.96 -11.14
N ASN A 86 -2.10 6.77 -11.39
CA ASN A 86 -1.99 8.16 -11.84
C ASN A 86 -1.73 9.17 -10.69
N SER A 87 -1.74 8.71 -9.44
CA SER A 87 -1.52 9.56 -8.28
C SER A 87 -0.06 9.57 -7.85
N GLU A 88 0.53 10.77 -7.77
CA GLU A 88 1.92 10.95 -7.36
C GLU A 88 2.09 11.72 -6.06
N PHE A 89 3.09 11.29 -5.29
CA PHE A 89 3.45 11.94 -4.04
C PHE A 89 4.29 13.19 -4.33
N GLN A 90 3.75 14.35 -3.97
CA GLN A 90 4.39 15.65 -4.19
C GLN A 90 5.08 16.20 -2.92
N GLY A 91 5.11 15.42 -1.83
CA GLY A 91 5.64 15.88 -0.55
C GLY A 91 4.75 16.93 0.13
N GLY A 92 5.25 18.15 0.30
CA GLY A 92 4.56 19.24 0.99
C GLY A 92 4.19 18.91 2.44
N ARG A 93 2.97 19.30 2.86
CA ARG A 93 2.44 19.05 4.22
C ARG A 93 2.43 17.56 4.61
N SER A 94 2.49 16.65 3.65
CA SER A 94 2.50 15.22 3.88
C SER A 94 3.88 14.63 4.12
N ALA A 95 4.95 15.29 3.67
CA ALA A 95 6.32 14.79 3.81
C ALA A 95 6.73 14.58 5.28
N LEU A 96 6.39 15.52 6.17
CA LEU A 96 6.68 15.41 7.60
C LEU A 96 5.94 14.22 8.24
N LYS A 97 4.70 13.95 7.83
CA LYS A 97 3.91 12.83 8.33
C LYS A 97 4.50 11.49 7.88
N VAL A 98 4.90 11.38 6.62
CA VAL A 98 5.61 10.20 6.10
C VAL A 98 6.93 9.99 6.83
N LYS A 99 7.70 11.06 7.09
CA LYS A 99 8.93 10.98 7.86
C LYS A 99 8.69 10.41 9.27
N LYS A 100 7.66 10.89 9.97
CA LYS A 100 7.28 10.37 11.30
C LYS A 100 6.87 8.89 11.27
N ILE A 101 6.16 8.45 10.24
CA ILE A 101 5.85 7.01 10.06
C ILE A 101 7.14 6.19 9.93
N MET A 102 8.12 6.69 9.16
CA MET A 102 9.42 6.02 9.01
C MET A 102 10.26 6.05 10.29
N GLU A 103 10.11 7.08 11.13
CA GLU A 103 10.75 7.15 12.46
C GLU A 103 10.16 6.08 13.39
N ILE A 104 8.83 5.95 13.45
CA ILE A 104 8.14 4.87 14.20
C ILE A 104 8.61 3.48 13.73
N GLU A 105 8.76 3.28 12.42
CA GLU A 105 9.28 2.02 11.89
C GLU A 105 10.70 1.74 12.39
N LYS A 106 11.58 2.75 12.40
CA LYS A 106 12.97 2.59 12.86
C LYS A 106 13.05 2.21 14.34
N GLU A 107 12.17 2.76 15.18
CA GLU A 107 12.11 2.46 16.61
C GLU A 107 11.63 1.03 16.87
N ASN A 108 10.66 0.55 16.09
CA ASN A 108 10.02 -0.75 16.34
C ASN A 108 10.68 -1.93 15.63
N PHE A 109 11.39 -1.69 14.53
CA PHE A 109 12.02 -2.74 13.74
C PHE A 109 13.52 -2.70 14.05
N SER A 110 13.92 -3.48 15.07
CA SER A 110 15.34 -3.69 15.40
C SER A 110 16.07 -4.43 14.28
#